data_AF-A0A2T2U9Q6-F1
#
_entry.id   AF-A0A2T2U9Q6-F1
#
_cell.length_a   1.000
_cell.length_b   1.000
_cell.length_c   1.000
_cell.angle_alpha   90.00
_cell.angle_beta   90.00
_cell.angle_gamma   90.00
#
_symmetry.space_group_name_H-M   'P 1'
#
loop_
_entity.id
_entity.type
_entity.pdbx_description
1 polymer ?
#
loop_
_entity_poly.entity_id
_entity_poly.type
_entity_poly.pdbx_seq_one_letter_code
_entity_poly.pdbx_strand_id
1 'polypeptide(L)'
;RKPDFFSVDMPAFRIEREDGLLREHKNGPLEDGGVYVGGNAPLVEESLGLRGEEILYVGDHLFVDVNVSKQVLRWRTALVVRELEREIEAFQSFADKQARLSELMQQKEQLEAQFSAKRLQRQRLREDYGGPDGRDAETLDQEMSALRSRLTDLDEDIAPLAKASSRLVNDNWGPLMRTGKDRSLFARQVERYADVYTGRVSNFLHHTPFTYLRSHRGSLPHDEAAERNPQYESLTSGYEWDETTASERG
;
A
#
# COMPACT_ATOMS: atom_id res chain seq x y z
N ARG A 1 -6.63 -9.91 27.09
CA ARG A 1 -5.25 -9.72 26.57
C ARG A 1 -5.27 -9.92 25.06
N LYS A 2 -4.67 -9.03 24.28
CA LYS A 2 -4.59 -9.18 22.82
C LYS A 2 -3.46 -10.18 22.46
N PRO A 3 -3.58 -11.01 21.40
CA PRO A 3 -4.68 -11.06 20.44
C PRO A 3 -5.90 -11.88 20.90
N ASP A 4 -5.77 -12.66 21.98
CA ASP A 4 -6.80 -13.60 22.46
C ASP A 4 -8.14 -12.95 22.76
N PHE A 5 -8.17 -11.65 23.06
CA PHE A 5 -9.39 -10.85 23.19
C PHE A 5 -10.35 -11.00 21.99
N PHE A 6 -9.81 -11.20 20.79
CA PHE A 6 -10.58 -11.33 19.55
C PHE A 6 -10.94 -12.78 19.18
N SER A 7 -10.36 -13.78 19.84
CA SER A 7 -10.50 -15.19 19.43
C SER A 7 -10.88 -16.15 20.55
N VAL A 8 -10.72 -15.74 21.80
CA VAL A 8 -10.90 -16.57 22.98
C VAL A 8 -11.93 -15.91 23.89
N ASP A 9 -12.86 -16.71 24.39
CA ASP A 9 -13.81 -16.30 25.42
C ASP A 9 -13.09 -16.19 26.77
N MET A 10 -12.48 -15.03 27.00
CA MET A 10 -11.83 -14.70 28.27
C MET A 10 -12.79 -13.98 29.22
N PRO A 11 -12.73 -14.30 30.52
CA PRO A 11 -13.54 -13.61 31.53
C PRO A 11 -13.14 -12.13 31.62
N ALA A 12 -14.14 -11.29 31.89
CA ALA A 12 -13.95 -9.89 32.23
C ALA A 12 -13.91 -9.70 33.74
N PHE A 13 -13.10 -8.75 34.21
CA PHE A 13 -13.01 -8.36 35.62
C PHE A 13 -13.23 -6.86 35.74
N ARG A 14 -14.15 -6.42 36.59
CA ARG A 14 -14.37 -5.01 36.91
C ARG A 14 -13.41 -4.57 38.01
N ILE A 15 -12.84 -3.38 37.86
CA ILE A 15 -12.06 -2.71 38.90
C ILE A 15 -13.04 -2.00 39.84
N GLU A 16 -13.14 -2.43 41.09
CA GLU A 16 -14.11 -1.85 42.06
C GLU A 16 -13.54 -0.68 42.88
N ARG A 17 -12.22 -0.60 43.02
CA ARG A 17 -11.53 0.34 43.90
C ARG A 17 -10.22 0.80 43.25
N GLU A 18 -9.76 1.99 43.61
CA GLU A 18 -8.48 2.55 43.17
C GLU A 18 -7.26 1.72 43.63
N ASP A 19 -7.44 0.84 44.62
CA ASP A 19 -6.44 -0.12 45.09
C ASP A 19 -6.17 -1.30 44.12
N GLY A 20 -6.94 -1.39 43.03
CA GLY A 20 -6.79 -2.42 42.00
C GLY A 20 -7.52 -3.72 42.29
N LEU A 21 -8.43 -3.77 43.28
CA LEU A 21 -9.24 -4.96 43.55
C LEU A 21 -10.13 -5.30 42.33
N LEU A 22 -9.95 -6.53 41.83
CA LEU A 22 -10.69 -7.07 40.69
C LEU A 22 -11.86 -7.93 41.17
N ARG A 23 -13.07 -7.63 40.70
CA ARG A 23 -14.23 -8.52 40.81
C ARG A 23 -14.54 -9.11 39.44
N GLU A 24 -14.68 -10.43 39.37
CA GLU A 24 -15.12 -11.11 38.14
C GLU A 24 -16.50 -10.58 37.71
N HIS A 25 -16.60 -10.14 36.46
CA HIS A 25 -17.84 -9.69 35.83
C HIS A 25 -18.61 -10.92 35.35
N LYS A 26 -19.54 -11.39 36.18
CA LYS A 26 -20.22 -12.67 35.97
C LYS A 26 -21.50 -12.59 35.16
N ASN A 27 -22.10 -11.41 35.00
CA ASN A 27 -23.48 -11.27 34.53
C ASN A 27 -23.66 -10.14 33.52
N GLY A 28 -24.03 -10.52 32.29
CA GLY A 28 -24.59 -9.65 31.27
C GLY A 28 -23.63 -8.60 30.68
N PRO A 29 -24.17 -7.64 29.93
CA PRO A 29 -23.45 -6.49 29.38
C PRO A 29 -22.51 -5.80 30.37
N LEU A 30 -21.40 -5.28 29.85
CA LEU A 30 -20.56 -4.31 30.54
C LEU A 30 -21.39 -3.07 30.91
N GLU A 31 -21.17 -2.56 32.11
CA GLU A 31 -21.89 -1.40 32.64
C GLU A 31 -21.13 -0.10 32.31
N ASP A 32 -21.88 0.95 32.02
CA ASP A 32 -21.32 2.28 31.77
C ASP A 32 -20.60 2.83 33.01
N GLY A 33 -19.52 3.60 32.77
CA GLY A 33 -18.65 4.13 33.82
C GLY A 33 -17.76 3.10 34.53
N GLY A 34 -17.81 1.81 34.13
CA GLY A 34 -16.95 0.76 34.66
C GLY A 34 -15.57 0.69 33.99
N VAL A 35 -14.54 0.35 34.77
CA VAL A 35 -13.22 -0.01 34.23
C VAL A 35 -13.05 -1.52 34.29
N TYR A 36 -12.66 -2.13 33.17
CA TYR A 36 -12.60 -3.58 33.00
C TYR A 36 -11.21 -4.06 32.58
N VAL A 37 -10.85 -5.26 33.03
CA VAL A 37 -9.63 -5.99 32.66
C VAL A 37 -10.03 -7.33 32.07
N GLY A 38 -9.42 -7.70 30.94
CA GLY A 38 -9.74 -8.96 30.26
C GLY A 38 -10.89 -8.80 29.28
N GLY A 39 -11.87 -9.70 29.35
CA GLY A 39 -12.99 -9.76 28.43
C GLY A 39 -12.64 -10.25 27.04
N ASN A 40 -13.66 -10.26 26.19
CA ASN A 40 -13.60 -10.66 24.80
C ASN A 40 -14.48 -9.73 23.95
N ALA A 41 -14.27 -9.73 22.64
CA ALA A 41 -15.00 -8.86 21.74
C ALA A 41 -16.51 -9.17 21.62
N PRO A 42 -16.99 -10.43 21.60
CA PRO A 42 -18.42 -10.72 21.67
C PRO A 42 -19.14 -10.06 22.85
N LEU A 43 -18.50 -10.04 24.03
CA LEU A 43 -19.02 -9.33 25.19
C LEU A 43 -19.15 -7.82 24.92
N VAL A 44 -18.22 -7.20 24.20
CA VAL A 44 -18.30 -5.77 23.83
C VAL A 44 -19.42 -5.52 22.81
N GLU A 45 -19.58 -6.40 21.81
CA GLU A 45 -20.69 -6.33 20.84
C GLU A 45 -22.05 -6.42 21.54
N GLU A 46 -22.23 -7.40 22.42
CA GLU A 46 -23.44 -7.56 23.23
C GLU A 46 -23.69 -6.33 24.11
N SER A 47 -22.64 -5.79 24.72
CA SER A 47 -22.77 -4.65 25.64
C SER A 47 -23.18 -3.36 24.95
N LEU A 48 -22.69 -3.15 23.74
CA LEU A 48 -23.02 -1.96 22.94
C LEU A 48 -24.28 -2.16 22.09
N GLY A 49 -24.77 -3.39 21.94
CA GLY A 49 -25.84 -3.73 21.01
C GLY A 49 -25.46 -3.47 19.56
N LEU A 50 -24.17 -3.56 19.23
CA LEU A 50 -23.61 -3.30 17.91
C LEU A 50 -23.08 -4.59 17.30
N ARG A 51 -23.17 -4.69 15.98
CA ARG A 51 -22.53 -5.76 15.21
C ARG A 51 -21.08 -5.37 14.94
N GLY A 52 -20.22 -6.37 14.74
CA GLY A 52 -18.79 -6.12 14.47
C GLY A 52 -18.51 -5.09 13.37
N GLU A 53 -19.24 -5.10 12.26
CA GLU A 53 -19.03 -4.14 11.14
C GLU A 53 -19.33 -2.67 11.49
N GLU A 54 -20.07 -2.44 12.59
CA GLU A 54 -20.43 -1.12 13.12
C GLU A 54 -19.36 -0.60 14.10
N ILE A 55 -18.36 -1.43 14.43
CA ILE A 55 -17.27 -1.11 15.37
C ILE A 55 -15.97 -0.92 14.60
N LEU A 56 -15.36 0.25 14.77
CA LEU A 56 -14.00 0.54 14.29
C LEU A 56 -13.00 0.39 15.44
N TYR A 57 -12.14 -0.63 15.35
CA TYR A 57 -11.02 -0.79 16.26
C TYR A 57 -9.75 -0.13 15.73
N VAL A 58 -9.12 0.69 16.57
CA VAL A 58 -7.91 1.44 16.25
C VAL A 58 -6.75 0.88 17.06
N GLY A 59 -5.72 0.37 16.38
CA GLY A 59 -4.52 -0.18 17.01
C GLY A 59 -3.24 0.28 16.33
N ASP A 60 -2.09 -0.05 16.90
CA ASP A 60 -0.76 0.28 16.40
C ASP A 60 0.07 -0.97 16.05
N HIS A 61 -0.40 -2.17 16.41
CA HIS A 61 0.33 -3.43 16.18
C HIS A 61 -0.39 -4.37 15.21
N LEU A 62 0.03 -4.37 13.95
CA LEU A 62 -0.55 -5.14 12.84
C LEU A 62 -0.94 -6.60 13.17
N PHE A 63 -0.08 -7.35 13.85
CA PHE A 63 -0.31 -8.78 14.14
C PHE A 63 -1.24 -9.05 15.31
N VAL A 64 -1.18 -8.20 16.34
CA VAL A 64 -1.93 -8.39 17.59
C VAL A 64 -3.31 -7.74 17.50
N ASP A 65 -3.41 -6.67 16.73
CA ASP A 65 -4.58 -5.79 16.68
C ASP A 65 -5.48 -6.06 15.46
N VAL A 66 -4.88 -6.43 14.32
CA VAL A 66 -5.57 -6.30 13.03
C VAL A 66 -5.76 -7.65 12.32
N ASN A 67 -4.78 -8.56 12.43
CA ASN A 67 -4.87 -9.87 11.77
C ASN A 67 -6.02 -10.75 12.35
N VAL A 68 -6.27 -10.68 13.66
CA VAL A 68 -7.24 -11.57 14.33
C VAL A 68 -8.68 -11.05 14.28
N SER A 69 -8.86 -9.72 14.32
CA SER A 69 -10.18 -9.09 14.26
C SER A 69 -10.90 -9.33 12.93
N LYS A 70 -10.18 -9.34 11.80
CA LYS A 70 -10.75 -9.66 10.48
C LYS A 70 -11.16 -11.11 10.29
N GLN A 71 -10.47 -12.07 10.93
CA GLN A 71 -10.77 -13.50 10.74
C GLN A 71 -11.92 -14.01 11.61
N VAL A 72 -12.15 -13.41 12.78
CA VAL A 72 -13.07 -13.98 13.79
C VAL A 72 -14.31 -13.13 14.02
N LEU A 73 -14.24 -11.79 13.93
CA LEU A 73 -15.29 -10.91 14.49
C LEU A 73 -15.82 -9.82 13.53
N ARG A 74 -15.28 -9.71 12.32
CA ARG A 74 -15.70 -8.73 11.30
C ARG A 74 -15.63 -7.25 11.74
N TRP A 75 -14.90 -6.95 12.81
CA TRP A 75 -14.65 -5.55 13.21
C TRP A 75 -13.92 -4.80 12.10
N ARG A 76 -14.32 -3.54 11.87
CA ARG A 76 -13.55 -2.64 11.02
C ARG A 76 -12.26 -2.26 11.73
N THR A 77 -11.19 -2.08 10.99
CA THR A 77 -9.86 -1.89 11.57
C THR A 77 -9.14 -0.66 11.02
N ALA A 78 -8.56 0.12 11.93
CA ALA A 78 -7.67 1.22 11.63
C ALA A 78 -6.30 1.00 12.27
N LEU A 79 -5.24 1.24 11.51
CA LEU A 79 -3.87 1.11 11.98
C LEU A 79 -3.18 2.46 12.12
N VAL A 80 -2.55 2.69 13.26
CA VAL A 80 -1.70 3.84 13.53
C VAL A 80 -0.26 3.48 13.19
N VAL A 81 0.34 4.16 12.19
CA VAL A 81 1.73 3.97 11.76
C VAL A 81 2.46 5.30 11.88
N ARG A 82 3.12 5.54 13.02
CA ARG A 82 3.75 6.85 13.30
C ARG A 82 4.92 7.16 12.37
N GLU A 83 5.63 6.13 11.94
CA GLU A 83 6.77 6.21 11.03
C GLU A 83 6.38 6.80 9.67
N LEU A 84 5.10 6.72 9.31
CA LEU A 84 4.56 7.28 8.06
C LEU A 84 4.82 8.79 7.95
N GLU A 85 4.80 9.53 9.07
CA GLU A 85 5.03 10.98 9.05
C GLU A 85 6.42 11.33 8.50
N ARG A 86 7.46 10.64 9.02
CA ARG A 86 8.84 10.83 8.57
C ARG A 86 9.05 10.37 7.12
N GLU A 87 8.37 9.29 6.72
CA GLU A 87 8.43 8.79 5.36
C GLU A 87 7.82 9.77 4.36
N ILE A 88 6.66 10.36 4.68
CA ILE A 88 6.02 11.39 3.87
C ILE A 88 6.93 12.63 3.74
N GLU A 89 7.48 13.13 4.85
CA GLU A 89 8.40 14.28 4.84
C GLU A 89 9.65 14.00 4.00
N ALA A 90 10.24 12.81 4.13
CA ALA A 90 11.41 12.42 3.36
C ALA A 90 11.09 12.37 1.85
N PHE A 91 9.96 11.79 1.46
CA PHE A 91 9.54 11.73 0.05
C PHE A 91 9.23 13.11 -0.52
N GLN A 92 8.58 13.99 0.24
CA GLN A 92 8.35 15.37 -0.18
C GLN A 92 9.67 16.11 -0.41
N SER A 93 10.63 15.98 0.52
CA SER A 93 11.95 16.63 0.38
C SER A 93 12.79 16.08 -0.78
N PHE A 94 12.52 14.84 -1.23
CA PHE A 94 13.23 14.17 -2.31
C PHE A 94 12.49 14.26 -3.66
N ALA A 95 11.33 14.90 -3.73
CA ALA A 95 10.43 14.86 -4.88
C ALA A 95 11.11 15.27 -6.20
N ASP A 96 11.88 16.36 -6.22
CA ASP A 96 12.56 16.83 -7.43
C ASP A 96 13.61 15.82 -7.94
N LYS A 97 14.38 15.23 -7.01
CA LYS A 97 15.36 14.19 -7.33
C LYS A 97 14.68 12.92 -7.81
N GLN A 98 13.53 12.58 -7.23
CA GLN A 98 12.72 11.45 -7.66
C GLN A 98 12.16 11.67 -9.08
N ALA A 99 11.71 12.88 -9.40
CA ALA A 99 11.24 13.22 -10.74
C ALA A 99 12.37 13.08 -11.77
N ARG A 100 13.56 13.59 -11.46
CA ARG A 100 14.74 13.42 -12.32
C ARG A 100 15.13 11.95 -12.48
N LEU A 101 15.11 11.17 -11.40
CA LEU A 101 15.38 9.73 -11.45
C LEU A 101 14.38 9.01 -12.35
N SER A 102 13.08 9.31 -12.24
CA SER A 102 12.05 8.73 -13.11
C SER A 102 12.25 9.09 -14.58
N GLU A 103 12.61 10.33 -14.88
CA GLU A 103 12.91 10.77 -16.25
C GLU A 103 14.11 10.00 -16.85
N LEU A 104 15.21 9.89 -16.11
CA LEU A 104 16.40 9.15 -16.54
C LEU A 104 16.10 7.66 -16.75
N MET A 105 15.32 7.04 -15.85
CA MET A 105 14.90 5.65 -15.98
C MET A 105 14.04 5.42 -17.23
N GLN A 106 13.14 6.37 -17.55
CA GLN A 106 12.33 6.29 -18.77
C GLN A 106 13.19 6.43 -20.04
N GLN A 107 14.17 7.35 -20.03
CA GLN A 107 15.13 7.48 -21.14
C GLN A 107 15.95 6.21 -21.32
N LYS A 108 16.41 5.61 -20.21
CA LYS A 108 17.13 4.34 -20.20
C LYS A 108 16.29 3.22 -20.83
N GLU A 109 15.03 3.06 -20.42
CA GLU A 109 14.13 2.04 -20.96
C GLU A 109 13.93 2.20 -22.48
N GLN A 110 13.81 3.42 -22.97
CA GLN A 110 13.70 3.70 -24.42
C GLN A 110 14.97 3.30 -25.18
N LEU A 111 16.16 3.62 -24.65
CA LEU A 111 17.44 3.25 -25.28
C LEU A 111 17.67 1.72 -25.23
N GLU A 112 17.29 1.05 -24.15
CA GLU A 112 17.35 -0.41 -24.02
C GLU A 112 16.42 -1.11 -25.03
N ALA A 113 15.21 -0.58 -25.25
CA ALA A 113 14.29 -1.06 -26.27
C ALA A 113 14.86 -0.89 -27.68
N GLN A 114 15.45 0.28 -27.99
CA GLN A 114 16.13 0.52 -29.27
C GLN A 114 17.32 -0.42 -29.48
N PHE A 115 18.14 -0.62 -28.44
CA PHE A 115 19.27 -1.54 -28.49
C PHE A 115 18.80 -2.97 -28.75
N SER A 116 17.74 -3.40 -28.07
CA SER A 116 17.16 -4.74 -28.24
C SER A 116 16.58 -4.94 -29.64
N ALA A 117 15.93 -3.92 -30.21
CA ALA A 117 15.43 -3.95 -31.58
C ALA A 117 16.57 -4.08 -32.60
N LYS A 118 17.65 -3.31 -32.45
CA LYS A 118 18.83 -3.41 -33.33
C LYS A 118 19.54 -4.76 -33.19
N ARG A 119 19.63 -5.30 -31.98
CA ARG A 119 20.18 -6.64 -31.74
C ARG A 119 19.38 -7.71 -32.48
N LEU A 120 18.05 -7.59 -32.51
CA LEU A 120 17.19 -8.49 -33.28
C LEU A 120 17.40 -8.34 -34.80
N GLN A 121 17.52 -7.10 -35.31
CA GLN A 121 17.86 -6.85 -36.72
C GLN A 121 19.20 -7.49 -37.10
N ARG A 122 20.20 -7.35 -36.24
CA ARG A 122 21.53 -7.92 -36.43
C ARG A 122 21.51 -9.45 -36.47
N GLN A 123 20.68 -10.07 -35.62
CA GLN A 123 20.46 -11.52 -35.61
C GLN A 123 19.76 -12.00 -36.89
N ARG A 124 18.73 -11.29 -37.35
CA ARG A 124 18.02 -11.57 -38.60
C ARG A 124 18.92 -11.57 -39.83
N LEU A 125 19.81 -10.58 -39.94
CA LEU A 125 20.81 -10.53 -41.01
C LEU A 125 21.82 -11.68 -40.96
N ARG A 126 22.18 -12.13 -39.74
CA ARG A 126 23.13 -13.23 -39.56
C ARG A 126 22.55 -14.59 -39.95
N GLU A 127 21.30 -14.83 -39.56
CA GLU A 127 20.61 -16.12 -39.73
C GLU A 127 19.72 -16.15 -40.99
N ASP A 128 19.78 -15.10 -41.82
CA ASP A 128 19.06 -14.95 -43.09
C ASP A 128 17.53 -15.18 -43.00
N TYR A 129 16.88 -14.53 -42.03
CA TYR A 129 15.42 -14.58 -41.87
C TYR A 129 14.81 -13.22 -41.54
N GLY A 130 13.54 -13.02 -41.91
CA GLY A 130 12.78 -11.82 -41.54
C GLY A 130 12.88 -10.64 -42.50
N GLY A 131 13.48 -10.81 -43.68
CA GLY A 131 13.56 -9.81 -44.74
C GLY A 131 14.60 -8.70 -44.46
N PRO A 132 15.26 -8.17 -45.50
CA PRO A 132 16.28 -7.13 -45.31
C PRO A 132 15.63 -5.77 -45.01
N ASP A 133 15.95 -5.20 -43.85
CA ASP A 133 15.61 -3.80 -43.48
C ASP A 133 16.48 -2.76 -44.21
N GLY A 134 17.26 -3.16 -45.22
CA GLY A 134 18.13 -2.29 -46.02
C GLY A 134 19.38 -1.76 -45.29
N ARG A 135 19.64 -2.18 -44.05
CA ARG A 135 20.83 -1.81 -43.27
C ARG A 135 21.88 -2.92 -43.29
N ASP A 136 23.15 -2.54 -43.34
CA ASP A 136 24.26 -3.47 -43.24
C ASP A 136 24.59 -3.83 -41.77
N ALA A 137 25.34 -4.92 -41.61
CA ALA A 137 25.75 -5.40 -40.30
C ALA A 137 26.66 -4.41 -39.57
N GLU A 138 27.53 -3.72 -40.31
CA GLU A 138 28.51 -2.79 -39.75
C GLU A 138 27.83 -1.54 -39.16
N THR A 139 26.86 -0.95 -39.86
CA THR A 139 26.09 0.20 -39.33
C THR A 139 25.34 -0.20 -38.06
N LEU A 140 24.73 -1.39 -38.02
CA LEU A 140 24.05 -1.87 -36.81
C LEU A 140 25.01 -2.03 -35.63
N ASP A 141 26.20 -2.60 -35.87
CA ASP A 141 27.22 -2.79 -34.84
C ASP A 141 27.73 -1.43 -34.31
N GLN A 142 27.92 -0.43 -35.18
CA GLN A 142 28.27 0.95 -34.79
C GLN A 142 27.17 1.63 -33.96
N GLU A 143 25.91 1.56 -34.40
CA GLU A 143 24.78 2.14 -33.67
C GLU A 143 24.56 1.47 -32.31
N MET A 144 24.71 0.14 -32.24
CA MET A 144 24.65 -0.61 -30.98
C MET A 144 25.77 -0.20 -30.03
N SER A 145 26.98 0.05 -30.54
CA SER A 145 28.10 0.57 -29.75
C SER A 145 27.81 1.97 -29.19
N ALA A 146 27.27 2.87 -30.01
CA ALA A 146 26.88 4.21 -29.59
C ALA A 146 25.76 4.19 -28.52
N LEU A 147 24.75 3.32 -28.69
CA LEU A 147 23.69 3.13 -27.69
C LEU A 147 24.23 2.60 -26.37
N ARG A 148 25.18 1.64 -26.40
CA ARG A 148 25.84 1.15 -25.18
C ARG A 148 26.58 2.26 -24.45
N SER A 149 27.31 3.11 -25.15
CA SER A 149 27.99 4.26 -24.52
C SER A 149 26.99 5.15 -23.79
N ARG A 150 25.88 5.53 -24.44
CA ARG A 150 24.85 6.38 -23.82
C ARG A 150 24.17 5.71 -22.63
N LEU A 151 23.94 4.39 -22.68
CA LEU A 151 23.39 3.63 -21.56
C LEU A 151 24.33 3.65 -20.36
N THR A 152 25.65 3.52 -20.60
CA THR A 152 26.66 3.66 -19.53
C THR A 152 26.62 5.05 -18.92
N ASP A 153 26.59 6.11 -19.74
CA ASP A 153 26.53 7.49 -19.25
C ASP A 153 25.27 7.73 -18.40
N LEU A 154 24.11 7.22 -18.84
CA LEU A 154 22.87 7.28 -18.06
C LEU A 154 22.97 6.51 -16.74
N ASP A 155 23.62 5.35 -16.73
CA ASP A 155 23.80 4.57 -15.50
C ASP A 155 24.66 5.30 -14.47
N GLU A 156 25.67 6.07 -14.90
CA GLU A 156 26.47 6.92 -14.02
C GLU A 156 25.63 8.03 -13.37
N ASP A 157 24.66 8.59 -14.08
CA ASP A 157 23.72 9.60 -13.55
C ASP A 157 22.63 8.98 -12.66
N ILE A 158 22.12 7.80 -13.02
CA ILE A 158 21.04 7.11 -12.29
C ILE A 158 21.54 6.56 -10.96
N ALA A 159 22.73 5.94 -10.94
CA ALA A 159 23.27 5.26 -9.77
C ALA A 159 23.25 6.09 -8.46
N PRO A 160 23.74 7.34 -8.42
CA PRO A 160 23.72 8.14 -7.19
C PRO A 160 22.30 8.49 -6.75
N LEU A 161 21.39 8.78 -7.68
CA LEU A 161 20.00 9.10 -7.37
C LEU A 161 19.24 7.87 -6.83
N ALA A 162 19.43 6.72 -7.46
CA ALA A 162 18.83 5.45 -7.02
C ALA A 162 19.34 5.06 -5.62
N LYS A 163 20.64 5.24 -5.36
CA LYS A 163 21.25 4.99 -4.05
C LYS A 163 20.76 5.98 -2.97
N ALA A 164 20.53 7.23 -3.32
CA ALA A 164 19.96 8.21 -2.39
C ALA A 164 18.50 7.87 -2.07
N SER A 165 17.71 7.50 -3.09
CA SER A 165 16.31 7.10 -2.94
C SER A 165 16.17 5.86 -2.04
N SER A 166 17.05 4.85 -2.19
CA SER A 166 16.99 3.64 -1.37
C SER A 166 17.38 3.82 0.10
N ARG A 167 18.04 4.94 0.44
CA ARG A 167 18.49 5.28 1.79
C ARG A 167 17.61 6.32 2.47
N LEU A 168 16.50 6.73 1.83
CA LEU A 168 15.54 7.63 2.44
C LEU A 168 15.00 7.02 3.74
N VAL A 169 14.75 7.87 4.73
CA VAL A 169 14.31 7.52 6.09
C VAL A 169 15.37 6.78 6.93
N ASN A 170 16.04 5.78 6.35
CA ASN A 170 17.06 4.99 7.02
C ASN A 170 18.14 4.51 6.04
N ASP A 171 19.42 4.70 6.40
CA ASP A 171 20.57 4.33 5.55
C ASP A 171 20.69 2.82 5.26
N ASN A 172 20.18 1.97 6.17
CA ASN A 172 20.34 0.52 6.08
C ASN A 172 19.10 -0.16 5.50
N TRP A 173 17.92 0.32 5.86
CA TRP A 173 16.64 -0.33 5.56
C TRP A 173 15.80 0.42 4.53
N GLY A 174 16.10 1.69 4.29
CA GLY A 174 15.30 2.55 3.44
C GLY A 174 13.91 2.85 4.01
N PRO A 175 12.95 3.17 3.13
CA PRO A 175 11.58 3.49 3.52
C PRO A 175 10.80 2.28 4.06
N LEU A 176 9.85 2.52 4.96
CA LEU A 176 9.06 1.46 5.60
C LEU A 176 8.05 0.84 4.63
N MET A 177 7.39 1.65 3.80
CA MET A 177 6.31 1.21 2.92
C MET A 177 6.80 0.73 1.55
N ARG A 178 8.07 0.93 1.21
CA ARG A 178 8.63 0.66 -0.13
C ARG A 178 9.87 -0.22 -0.08
N THR A 179 10.04 -1.03 -1.12
CA THR A 179 11.27 -1.77 -1.41
C THR A 179 11.60 -1.60 -2.89
N GLY A 180 12.51 -0.69 -3.19
CA GLY A 180 12.75 -0.24 -4.57
C GLY A 180 11.46 0.26 -5.23
N LYS A 181 11.06 -0.36 -6.34
CA LYS A 181 9.83 -0.03 -7.09
C LYS A 181 8.56 -0.62 -6.45
N ASP A 182 8.68 -1.62 -5.59
CA ASP A 182 7.55 -2.39 -5.06
C ASP A 182 7.14 -1.92 -3.65
N ARG A 183 5.99 -2.39 -3.20
CA ARG A 183 5.53 -2.29 -1.81
C ARG A 183 6.35 -3.23 -0.93
N SER A 184 6.72 -2.74 0.25
CA SER A 184 7.37 -3.59 1.26
C SER A 184 6.42 -4.68 1.76
N LEU A 185 6.96 -5.70 2.45
CA LEU A 185 6.12 -6.70 3.11
C LEU A 185 5.19 -6.05 4.14
N PHE A 186 5.70 -5.06 4.88
CA PHE A 186 4.90 -4.30 5.85
C PHE A 186 3.73 -3.61 5.15
N ALA A 187 3.96 -2.87 4.05
CA ALA A 187 2.89 -2.22 3.29
C ALA A 187 1.82 -3.21 2.83
N ARG A 188 2.22 -4.38 2.31
CA ARG A 188 1.27 -5.42 1.89
C ARG A 188 0.45 -5.98 3.05
N GLN A 189 1.05 -6.08 4.23
CA GLN A 189 0.32 -6.52 5.43
C GLN A 189 -0.64 -5.42 5.90
N VAL A 190 -0.24 -4.15 5.88
CA VAL A 190 -1.14 -3.01 6.18
C VAL A 190 -2.34 -3.03 5.24
N GLU A 191 -2.13 -3.15 3.93
CA GLU A 191 -3.22 -3.20 2.94
C GLU A 191 -4.15 -4.41 3.13
N ARG A 192 -3.61 -5.55 3.53
CA ARG A 192 -4.40 -6.76 3.77
C ARG A 192 -5.26 -6.61 5.03
N TYR A 193 -4.67 -6.09 6.10
CA TYR A 193 -5.26 -6.18 7.42
C TYR A 193 -5.99 -4.92 7.83
N ALA A 194 -5.47 -3.72 7.56
CA ALA A 194 -6.12 -2.48 7.97
C ALA A 194 -7.09 -2.01 6.88
N ASP A 195 -8.31 -1.61 7.27
CA ASP A 195 -9.24 -0.96 6.33
C ASP A 195 -8.81 0.50 6.07
N VAL A 196 -8.25 1.14 7.09
CA VAL A 196 -7.69 2.49 7.04
C VAL A 196 -6.38 2.50 7.82
N TYR A 197 -5.40 3.30 7.41
CA TYR A 197 -4.21 3.55 8.23
C TYR A 197 -3.88 5.04 8.23
N THR A 198 -3.25 5.51 9.31
CA THR A 198 -2.91 6.91 9.49
C THR A 198 -1.73 7.09 10.46
N GLY A 199 -1.07 8.25 10.46
CA GLY A 199 0.04 8.53 11.38
C GLY A 199 -0.41 8.69 12.84
N ARG A 200 -1.61 9.26 13.06
CA ARG A 200 -2.18 9.53 14.40
C ARG A 200 -3.70 9.40 14.38
N VAL A 201 -4.28 8.96 15.50
CA VAL A 201 -5.74 8.90 15.68
C VAL A 201 -6.39 10.28 15.54
N SER A 202 -5.70 11.34 15.97
CA SER A 202 -6.19 12.72 15.84
C SER A 202 -6.49 13.13 14.39
N ASN A 203 -5.92 12.44 13.41
CA ASN A 203 -6.18 12.74 11.99
C ASN A 203 -7.64 12.51 11.60
N PHE A 204 -8.38 11.67 12.34
CA PHE A 204 -9.83 11.50 12.13
C PHE A 204 -10.62 12.77 12.46
N LEU A 205 -10.10 13.68 13.30
CA LEU A 205 -10.75 14.96 13.63
C LEU A 205 -10.76 15.95 12.45
N HIS A 206 -9.97 15.71 11.41
CA HIS A 206 -10.01 16.50 10.18
C HIS A 206 -11.14 16.07 9.23
N HIS A 207 -11.88 15.01 9.58
CA HIS A 207 -13.03 14.54 8.83
C HIS A 207 -14.30 14.66 9.65
N THR A 208 -15.43 14.79 8.96
CA THR A 208 -16.76 14.67 9.58
C THR A 208 -16.99 13.23 10.05
N PRO A 209 -17.65 12.99 11.19
CA PRO A 209 -18.07 11.65 11.62
C PRO A 209 -18.96 10.91 10.60
N PHE A 210 -19.56 11.65 9.65
CA PHE A 210 -20.38 11.10 8.56
C PHE A 210 -19.59 10.85 7.27
N THR A 211 -18.26 10.88 7.32
CA THR A 211 -17.42 10.72 6.14
C THR A 211 -17.51 9.30 5.59
N TYR A 212 -17.53 9.17 4.26
CA TYR A 212 -17.43 7.89 3.57
C TYR A 212 -16.03 7.76 2.97
N LEU A 213 -15.17 6.96 3.58
CA LEU A 213 -13.79 6.74 3.14
C LEU A 213 -13.77 5.78 1.95
N ARG A 214 -13.24 6.24 0.81
CA ARG A 214 -13.09 5.45 -0.41
C ARG A 214 -11.61 5.14 -0.65
N SER A 215 -11.31 3.90 -1.00
CA SER A 215 -9.99 3.53 -1.50
C SER A 215 -9.79 4.09 -2.91
N HIS A 216 -8.54 4.41 -3.23
CA HIS A 216 -8.16 4.69 -4.60
C HIS A 216 -8.18 3.38 -5.39
N ARG A 217 -8.57 3.46 -6.67
CA ARG A 217 -8.50 2.30 -7.57
C ARG A 217 -7.04 1.85 -7.70
N GLY A 218 -6.80 0.56 -7.45
CA GLY A 218 -5.48 -0.03 -7.70
C GLY A 218 -5.19 -0.11 -9.19
N SER A 219 -3.91 -0.02 -9.57
CA SER A 219 -3.45 -0.19 -10.95
C SER A 219 -3.03 -1.63 -11.22
N LEU A 220 -3.45 -2.18 -12.35
CA LEU A 220 -2.97 -3.43 -12.94
C LEU A 220 -2.03 -3.14 -14.11
N PRO A 221 -1.10 -4.06 -14.45
CA PRO A 221 -0.13 -3.81 -15.53
C PRO A 221 -0.75 -3.50 -16.90
N HIS A 222 -1.98 -3.95 -17.16
CA HIS A 222 -2.69 -3.66 -18.41
C HIS A 222 -3.48 -2.34 -18.39
N ASP A 223 -3.67 -1.73 -17.22
CA ASP A 223 -4.36 -0.44 -17.12
C ASP A 223 -3.56 0.65 -17.86
N GLU A 224 -2.23 0.61 -17.81
CA GLU A 224 -1.38 1.53 -18.57
C GLU A 224 -1.62 1.45 -20.09
N ALA A 225 -1.91 0.27 -20.62
CA ALA A 225 -2.20 0.10 -22.05
C ALA A 225 -3.56 0.71 -22.43
N ALA A 226 -4.52 0.67 -21.50
CA ALA A 226 -5.82 1.31 -21.66
C ALA A 226 -5.71 2.84 -21.56
N GLU A 227 -4.95 3.37 -20.61
CA GLU A 227 -4.74 4.82 -20.41
C GLU A 227 -4.00 5.47 -21.59
N ARG A 228 -3.04 4.76 -22.21
CA ARG A 228 -2.33 5.27 -23.40
C ARG A 228 -3.19 5.30 -24.67
N ASN A 229 -4.39 4.73 -24.63
CA ASN A 229 -5.33 4.76 -25.75
C ASN A 229 -6.50 5.71 -25.42
N PRO A 230 -6.61 6.87 -26.09
CA PRO A 230 -7.67 7.86 -25.84
C PRO A 230 -9.10 7.28 -25.97
N GLN A 231 -9.27 6.17 -26.68
CA GLN A 231 -10.56 5.49 -26.83
C GLN A 231 -11.00 4.73 -25.56
N TYR A 232 -10.09 4.44 -24.63
CA TYR A 232 -10.33 3.64 -23.42
C TYR A 232 -10.32 4.46 -22.12
N GLU A 233 -9.90 5.73 -22.13
CA GLU A 233 -9.86 6.61 -20.95
C GLU A 233 -11.20 6.72 -20.20
N SER A 234 -12.35 6.50 -20.87
CA SER A 234 -13.68 6.70 -20.26
C SER A 234 -14.46 5.43 -19.89
N LEU A 235 -13.97 4.23 -20.22
CA LEU A 235 -14.79 3.00 -20.16
C LEU A 235 -14.74 2.25 -18.83
N THR A 236 -13.85 2.62 -17.91
CA THR A 236 -13.80 1.98 -16.59
C THR A 236 -13.71 3.07 -15.53
N SER A 237 -14.85 3.60 -15.09
CA SER A 237 -14.87 4.54 -13.97
C SER A 237 -14.49 3.85 -12.64
N GLY A 238 -14.35 2.53 -12.62
CA GLY A 238 -14.13 1.74 -11.40
C GLY A 238 -15.34 1.73 -10.46
N TYR A 239 -16.42 2.43 -10.82
CA TYR A 239 -17.70 2.39 -10.13
C TYR A 239 -18.55 1.32 -10.79
N GLU A 240 -18.70 0.19 -10.11
CA GLU A 240 -19.87 -0.66 -10.34
C GLU A 240 -21.11 0.13 -9.92
N TRP A 241 -22.08 0.23 -10.82
CA TRP A 241 -23.39 0.76 -10.49
C TRP A 241 -24.09 -0.27 -9.60
N ASP A 242 -24.11 -0.04 -8.29
CA ASP A 242 -24.81 -0.92 -7.36
C ASP A 242 -26.25 -0.43 -7.17
N GLU A 243 -27.21 -1.15 -7.76
CA GLU A 243 -28.65 -0.85 -7.67
C GLU A 243 -29.14 -0.73 -6.21
N THR A 244 -28.48 -1.39 -5.24
CA THR A 244 -28.87 -1.31 -3.82
C THR A 244 -28.61 0.07 -3.22
N THR A 245 -27.49 0.71 -3.55
CA THR A 245 -27.18 2.08 -3.07
C THR A 245 -28.08 3.16 -3.67
N ALA A 246 -28.71 2.89 -4.83
CA ALA A 246 -29.65 3.80 -5.46
C ALA A 246 -31.06 3.73 -4.82
N SER A 247 -31.48 2.56 -4.30
CA SER A 247 -32.81 2.38 -3.73
C SER A 247 -32.98 2.89 -2.29
N GLU A 248 -31.90 2.99 -1.52
CA GLU A 248 -31.93 3.53 -0.14
C GLU A 248 -31.97 5.07 -0.09
N ARG A 249 -31.95 5.74 -1.25
CA ARG A 249 -32.09 7.21 -1.37
C ARG A 249 -33.44 7.64 -1.97
N GLY A 250 -34.47 6.81 -1.83
CA GLY A 250 -35.86 7.12 -2.16
C GLY A 250 -36.69 7.40 -0.92
#